data_AF-A0A4R2N9K2-F1
#
_entry.id   AF-A0A4R2N9K2-F1
#
_cell.length_a   1.000
_cell.length_b   1.000
_cell.length_c   1.000
_cell.angle_alpha   90.00
_cell.angle_beta   90.00
_cell.angle_gamma   90.00
#
_symmetry.space_group_name_H-M   'P 1'
#
loop_
_entity.id
_entity.type
_entity.pdbx_description
1 polymer ?
#
loop_
_entity_poly.entity_id
_entity_poly.type
_entity_poly.pdbx_seq_one_letter_code
_entity_poly.pdbx_strand_id
1 'polypeptide(L)' 'MSLYTIDELKQKIRQLDEKIETAQSQVSFNGRSVSYQVAEYTKQRDRYQIMLDEQLATSGQKVRKHRIKYANFI' A
#
# COMPACT_ATOMS: atom_id res chain seq x y z
N MET A 1 -20.51 8.54 3.54
CA MET A 1 -19.53 9.49 2.95
C MET A 1 -18.17 8.84 3.08
N SER A 2 -17.53 8.44 1.99
CA SER A 2 -16.13 8.01 2.09
C SER A 2 -15.27 9.25 2.34
N LEU A 3 -14.33 9.15 3.28
CA LEU A 3 -13.39 10.22 3.62
C LEU A 3 -12.44 10.59 2.47
N TYR A 4 -12.36 9.74 1.43
CA TYR A 4 -11.50 9.90 0.26
C TYR A 4 -12.21 9.42 -1.00
N THR A 5 -11.91 10.05 -2.13
CA THR A 5 -12.32 9.62 -3.46
C THR A 5 -11.44 8.47 -3.98
N ILE A 6 -11.91 7.77 -5.01
CA ILE A 6 -11.16 6.67 -5.66
C ILE A 6 -9.76 7.12 -6.11
N ASP A 7 -9.66 8.31 -6.71
CA ASP A 7 -8.39 8.82 -7.24
C ASP A 7 -7.43 9.26 -6.12
N GLU A 8 -7.95 9.84 -5.04
CA GLU A 8 -7.16 10.12 -3.85
C GLU A 8 -6.63 8.84 -3.19
N LEU A 9 -7.45 7.78 -3.11
CA LEU A 9 -7.02 6.48 -2.59
C LEU A 9 -5.91 5.87 -3.46
N LYS A 10 -6.05 5.92 -4.79
CA LYS A 10 -4.99 5.47 -5.72
C LYS A 10 -3.70 6.27 -5.55
N GLN A 11 -3.79 7.58 -5.41
CA GLN A 11 -2.63 8.45 -5.21
C GLN A 11 -1.93 8.15 -3.88
N LYS A 12 -2.70 7.96 -2.81
CA LYS A 12 -2.16 7.58 -1.49
C LYS A 12 -1.49 6.20 -1.50
N ILE A 13 -2.08 5.22 -2.19
CA ILE A 13 -1.47 3.89 -2.35
C ILE A 13 -0.13 4.01 -3.08
N ARG A 14 -0.06 4.77 -4.19
CA ARG A 14 1.20 4.99 -4.92
C ARG A 14 2.28 5.64 -4.05
N GLN A 15 1.93 6.68 -3.29
CA GLN A 15 2.86 7.33 -2.37
C GLN A 15 3.35 6.40 -1.27
N LEU A 16 2.50 5.48 -0.80
CA LEU A 16 2.92 4.47 0.19
C LEU A 16 3.81 3.41 -0.43
N ASP A 17 3.52 2.95 -1.65
CA ASP A 17 4.35 2.00 -2.37
C ASP A 17 5.76 2.59 -2.61
N GLU A 18 5.87 3.85 -3.04
CA GLU A 18 7.16 4.55 -3.20
C GLU A 18 7.94 4.67 -1.87
N LYS A 19 7.23 4.94 -0.76
CA LYS A 19 7.85 4.99 0.58
C LYS A 19 8.32 3.62 1.05
N ILE A 20 7.57 2.56 0.76
CA ILE A 20 7.96 1.18 1.05
C ILE A 20 9.22 0.82 0.28
N GLU A 21 9.28 1.13 -1.03
CA GLU A 21 10.44 0.86 -1.88
C GLU A 21 11.69 1.63 -1.41
N THR A 22 11.52 2.89 -1.04
CA THR A 22 12.59 3.72 -0.47
C THR A 22 13.08 3.15 0.86
N ALA A 23 12.16 2.78 1.76
CA ALA A 23 12.50 2.18 3.05
C ALA A 23 13.19 0.83 2.85
N GLN A 24 12.69 -0.03 1.95
CA GLN A 24 13.31 -1.30 1.60
C GLN A 24 14.73 -1.13 1.05
N SER A 25 14.97 -0.09 0.26
CA SER A 25 16.30 0.24 -0.26
C SER A 25 17.29 0.66 0.85
N GLN A 26 16.78 1.27 1.94
CA GLN A 26 17.56 1.60 3.15
C GLN A 26 17.84 0.40 4.07
N VAL A 27 17.19 -0.76 3.85
CA VAL A 27 17.40 -1.99 4.65
C VAL A 27 18.84 -2.49 4.57
N SER A 28 19.59 -2.10 3.53
CA SER A 28 21.02 -2.43 3.38
C SER A 28 21.91 -1.89 4.51
N PHE A 29 21.43 -0.95 5.35
CA PHE A 29 22.27 -0.29 6.36
C PHE A 29 21.76 -0.34 7.82
N ASN A 30 20.44 -0.43 8.09
CA ASN A 30 19.87 -0.25 9.45
C ASN A 30 18.71 -1.23 9.79
N GLY A 31 18.97 -2.54 9.76
CA GLY A 31 17.99 -3.64 9.75
C GLY A 31 16.92 -3.77 10.87
N ARG A 32 16.82 -2.88 11.87
CA ARG A 32 15.78 -2.95 12.92
C ARG A 32 14.68 -1.88 12.80
N SER A 33 15.05 -0.63 12.60
CA SER A 33 14.08 0.48 12.52
C SER A 33 13.30 0.47 11.20
N VAL A 34 13.94 -0.01 10.13
CA VAL A 34 13.36 -0.04 8.78
C VAL A 34 12.28 -1.12 8.65
N SER A 35 12.44 -2.27 9.31
CA SER A 35 11.44 -3.36 9.30
C SER A 35 10.09 -2.92 9.90
N TYR A 36 10.12 -2.18 11.02
CA TYR A 36 8.92 -1.62 11.64
C TYR A 36 8.26 -0.57 10.73
N GLN A 37 9.04 0.34 10.14
CA GLN A 37 8.52 1.37 9.24
C GLN A 37 7.87 0.76 7.99
N VAL A 38 8.52 -0.24 7.37
CA VAL A 38 7.94 -0.98 6.23
C VAL A 38 6.65 -1.67 6.65
N ALA A 39 6.61 -2.32 7.83
CA ALA A 39 5.40 -2.97 8.32
C ALA A 39 4.23 -1.98 8.53
N GLU A 40 4.50 -0.81 9.09
CA GLU A 40 3.47 0.23 9.30
C GLU A 40 2.98 0.83 7.98
N TYR A 41 3.88 1.09 7.01
CA TYR A 41 3.48 1.55 5.68
C TYR A 41 2.65 0.50 4.93
N THR A 42 3.02 -0.78 5.01
CA THR A 42 2.25 -1.88 4.43
C THR A 42 0.85 -1.98 5.05
N LYS A 43 0.73 -1.86 6.39
CA LYS A 43 -0.59 -1.84 7.06
C LYS A 43 -1.45 -0.65 6.63
N GLN A 44 -0.87 0.52 6.39
CA GLN A 44 -1.61 1.67 5.87
C GLN A 44 -2.06 1.46 4.42
N ARG A 45 -1.17 0.89 3.60
CA ARG A 45 -1.42 0.58 2.19
C ARG A 45 -2.54 -0.44 2.03
N ASP A 46 -2.55 -1.49 2.84
CA ASP A 46 -3.61 -2.51 2.83
C ASP A 46 -4.96 -1.95 3.27
N ARG A 47 -4.99 -1.02 4.25
CA ARG A 47 -6.22 -0.32 4.64
C ARG A 47 -6.80 0.53 3.50
N TYR A 48 -5.94 1.29 2.81
CA TYR A 48 -6.41 2.08 1.66
C TYR A 48 -6.80 1.20 0.47
N GLN A 49 -6.16 0.05 0.28
CA GLN A 49 -6.56 -0.92 -0.74
C GLN A 49 -7.94 -1.50 -0.44
N ILE A 50 -8.25 -1.83 0.82
CA ILE A 50 -9.60 -2.32 1.21
C ILE A 50 -10.65 -1.23 0.96
N MET A 51 -10.38 0.01 1.38
CA MET A 51 -11.29 1.13 1.13
C MET A 51 -11.51 1.39 -0.37
N LEU A 52 -10.46 1.21 -1.18
CA LEU A 52 -10.55 1.34 -2.64
C LEU A 52 -11.40 0.20 -3.21
N ASP A 53 -11.14 -1.04 -2.81
CA ASP A 53 -11.89 -2.22 -3.23
C ASP A 53 -13.38 -2.10 -2.86
N GLU A 54 -13.71 -1.57 -1.66
CA GLU A 54 -15.08 -1.30 -1.21
C GLU A 54 -15.77 -0.22 -2.04
N GLN A 55 -15.08 0.88 -2.35
CA GLN A 55 -15.62 1.94 -3.21
C GLN A 55 -15.87 1.45 -4.64
N LEU A 56 -14.96 0.64 -5.17
CA LEU A 56 -15.09 0.05 -6.50
C LEU A 56 -16.20 -0.99 -6.57
N ALA A 57 -16.35 -1.81 -5.52
CA ALA A 57 -17.46 -2.74 -5.38
C ALA A 57 -18.82 -2.01 -5.31
N THR A 58 -18.87 -0.91 -4.56
CA THR A 58 -20.09 -0.07 -4.45
C THR A 58 -20.40 0.66 -5.77
N SER A 59 -19.38 1.06 -6.52
CA SER A 59 -19.50 1.70 -7.83
C SER A 59 -19.82 0.71 -8.98
N GLY A 60 -19.82 -0.61 -8.73
CA GLY A 60 -19.99 -1.63 -9.77
C GLY A 60 -18.80 -1.78 -10.73
N GLN A 61 -17.68 -1.09 -10.49
CA GLN A 61 -16.47 -1.19 -11.30
C GLN A 61 -15.59 -2.34 -10.80
N LYS A 62 -15.63 -3.50 -11.46
CA LYS A 62 -14.68 -4.60 -11.21
C LYS A 62 -13.26 -4.15 -11.59
N VAL A 63 -12.41 -3.85 -10.61
CA VAL A 63 -10.99 -3.55 -10.88
C VAL A 63 -10.14 -4.80 -10.74
N ARG A 64 -9.26 -5.04 -11.72
CA ARG A 64 -8.26 -6.12 -11.69
C ARG A 64 -7.35 -5.90 -10.48
N LYS A 65 -7.34 -6.85 -9.54
CA LYS A 65 -6.43 -6.86 -8.38
C LYS A 65 -4.98 -6.89 -8.86
N HIS A 66 -4.24 -5.81 -8.66
CA HIS A 66 -2.80 -5.77 -8.89
C HIS A 66 -2.11 -6.46 -7.70
N ARG A 67 -1.68 -7.72 -7.88
CA ARG A 67 -0.88 -8.42 -6.87
C ARG A 67 0.57 -7.95 -6.97
N ILE A 68 1.01 -7.13 -6.02
CA ILE A 68 2.43 -6.87 -5.81
C ILE A 68 3.03 -8.15 -5.21
N LYS A 69 3.94 -8.80 -5.93
CA LYS A 69 4.72 -9.93 -5.40
C LYS A 69 5.82 -9.36 -4.52
N TYR A 70 5.64 -9.42 -3.20
CA TYR A 70 6.77 -9.22 -2.29
C TYR A 70 7.69 -10.43 -2.42
N ALA A 71 8.99 -10.19 -2.61
CA ALA A 71 9.98 -11.25 -2.55
C ALA A 71 10.00 -11.78 -1.11
N ASN A 72 9.65 -13.05 -0.91
CA ASN A 72 9.83 -13.73 0.36
C ASN A 72 11.34 -13.80 0.63
N PHE A 73 11.83 -12.98 1.56
CA PHE A 73 13.15 -13.21 2.13
C PHE A 73 13.02 -14.35 3.15
N ILE A 74 13.58 -15.51 2.81
CA ILE A 74 13.87 -16.64 3.70
C ILE A 74 15.27 -16.41 4.27
#